data_AF-A0A1Q6M262-F1
#
_entry.id   AF-A0A1Q6M262-F1
#
_cell.length_a   1.000
_cell.length_b   1.000
_cell.length_c   1.000
_cell.angle_alpha   90.00
_cell.angle_beta   90.00
_cell.angle_gamma   90.00
#
_symmetry.space_group_name_H-M   'P 1'
#
loop_
_entity.id
_entity.type
_entity.pdbx_description
1 polymer ?
#
loop_
_entity_poly.entity_id
_entity_poly.type
_entity_poly.pdbx_seq_one_letter_code
_entity_poly.pdbx_strand_id
1 'polypeptide(L)'
;MSKVFANLSSEKKMLGMRRKIALYVNKPTPADAFVPWNDKLNLKLRVQISADEKKHSRPSLRIRRKLSAIFTTNYPFVSSEYCACSYITGEHYLEAVFHCYDDKAGEEMYNRLQKEFFPK
;
A
#
# COMPACT_ATOMS: atom_id res chain seq x y z
N MET A 1 -24.47 2.12 -8.57
CA MET A 1 -23.50 1.21 -9.24
C MET A 1 -22.34 0.98 -8.28
N SER A 2 -22.14 -0.27 -7.82
CA SER A 2 -20.96 -0.65 -7.02
C SER A 2 -19.70 -0.35 -7.84
N LYS A 3 -18.87 0.61 -7.42
CA LYS A 3 -17.55 0.81 -8.03
C LYS A 3 -16.69 -0.44 -7.81
N VAL A 4 -16.11 -0.94 -8.89
CA VAL A 4 -15.32 -2.17 -8.90
C VAL A 4 -13.91 -1.81 -8.44
N PHE A 5 -13.60 -2.11 -7.17
CA PHE A 5 -12.23 -2.11 -6.71
C PHE A 5 -11.51 -3.33 -7.30
N ALA A 6 -10.34 -3.11 -7.90
CA ALA A 6 -9.57 -4.17 -8.54
C ALA A 6 -8.18 -4.27 -7.92
N ASN A 7 -7.64 -5.48 -7.87
CA ASN A 7 -6.22 -5.67 -7.62
C ASN A 7 -5.44 -5.12 -8.83
N LEU A 8 -4.37 -4.37 -8.56
CA LEU A 8 -3.56 -3.74 -9.60
C LEU A 8 -2.11 -4.18 -9.46
N SER A 9 -1.41 -4.26 -10.59
CA SER A 9 0.03 -4.48 -10.64
C SER A 9 0.66 -3.62 -11.72
N SER A 10 1.84 -3.08 -11.46
CA SER A 10 2.60 -2.28 -12.42
C SER A 10 4.10 -2.41 -12.17
N GLU A 11 4.88 -1.96 -13.15
CA GLU A 11 6.29 -1.65 -12.96
C GLU A 11 6.53 -0.18 -13.26
N LYS A 12 7.15 0.54 -12.33
CA LYS A 12 7.40 1.99 -12.46
C LYS A 12 8.84 2.33 -12.12
N LYS A 13 9.46 3.24 -12.88
CA LYS A 13 10.78 3.79 -12.54
C LYS A 13 10.60 4.84 -11.44
N MET A 14 11.15 4.59 -10.24
CA MET A 14 11.10 5.49 -9.10
C MET A 14 12.41 5.42 -8.30
N LEU A 15 12.92 6.59 -7.90
CA LEU A 15 14.18 6.71 -7.15
C LEU A 15 15.34 5.94 -7.81
N GLY A 16 15.48 6.08 -9.13
CA GLY A 16 16.59 5.49 -9.89
C GLY A 16 16.45 4.01 -10.27
N MET A 17 15.46 3.26 -9.77
CA MET A 17 15.24 1.85 -10.10
C MET A 17 13.85 1.57 -10.67
N ARG A 18 13.72 0.52 -11.49
CA ARG A 18 12.41 -0.02 -11.87
C ARG A 18 11.89 -0.89 -10.72
N ARG A 19 10.69 -0.59 -10.23
CA ARG A 19 10.07 -1.23 -9.06
C ARG A 19 8.81 -1.94 -9.48
N LYS A 20 8.65 -3.18 -9.03
CA LYS A 20 7.36 -3.88 -9.02
C LYS A 20 6.45 -3.27 -7.96
N ILE A 21 5.22 -2.96 -8.36
CA ILE A 21 4.21 -2.38 -7.47
C ILE A 21 2.94 -3.21 -7.59
N ALA A 22 2.33 -3.55 -6.46
CA ALA A 22 1.07 -4.29 -6.43
C ALA A 22 0.13 -3.71 -5.39
N LEU A 23 -1.14 -3.51 -5.75
CA LEU A 23 -2.22 -3.11 -4.85
C LEU A 23 -3.20 -4.27 -4.74
N TYR A 24 -3.42 -4.72 -3.50
CA TYR A 24 -4.41 -5.72 -3.16
C TYR A 24 -5.54 -5.04 -2.42
N VAL A 25 -6.77 -5.29 -2.87
CA VAL A 25 -7.99 -4.78 -2.27
C VAL A 25 -8.65 -5.93 -1.53
N ASN A 26 -8.92 -5.72 -0.25
CA ASN A 26 -9.68 -6.66 0.56
C ASN A 26 -10.89 -5.94 1.17
N LYS A 27 -12.08 -6.53 1.03
CA LYS A 27 -13.27 -6.13 1.77
C LYS A 27 -13.48 -7.16 2.86
N PRO A 28 -13.26 -6.80 4.14
CA PRO A 28 -13.37 -7.74 5.23
C PRO A 28 -14.77 -8.34 5.26
N THR A 29 -14.83 -9.66 5.22
CA THR A 29 -16.04 -10.42 5.51
C THR A 29 -16.00 -10.84 6.99
N PRO A 30 -17.15 -11.10 7.63
CA PRO A 30 -17.19 -11.61 9.00
C PRO A 30 -16.40 -12.91 9.22
N ALA A 31 -16.04 -13.63 8.15
CA ALA A 31 -15.22 -14.83 8.19
C ALA A 31 -13.70 -14.55 8.18
N ASP A 32 -13.27 -13.31 7.91
CA ASP A 32 -11.86 -12.93 7.87
C ASP A 32 -11.31 -12.70 9.28
N ALA A 33 -10.85 -13.78 9.92
CA ALA A 33 -10.33 -13.77 11.29
C ALA A 33 -9.11 -12.85 11.52
N PHE A 34 -8.49 -12.34 10.45
CA PHE A 34 -7.23 -11.59 10.51
C PHE A 34 -7.34 -10.12 10.04
N VAL A 35 -8.54 -9.66 9.68
CA VAL A 35 -8.77 -8.25 9.33
C VAL A 35 -9.66 -7.62 10.40
N PRO A 36 -9.31 -6.44 10.96
CA PRO A 36 -10.16 -5.79 11.94
C PRO A 36 -11.59 -5.63 11.41
N TRP A 37 -12.59 -6.11 12.15
CA TRP A 37 -14.00 -6.08 11.76
C TRP A 37 -14.57 -4.66 11.52
N ASN A 38 -13.87 -3.64 12.02
CA ASN A 38 -14.19 -2.23 11.79
C ASN A 38 -13.77 -1.73 10.41
N ASP A 39 -12.89 -2.44 9.70
CA ASP A 39 -12.48 -2.05 8.35
C ASP A 39 -13.66 -2.26 7.38
N LYS A 40 -14.05 -1.21 6.67
CA LYS A 40 -14.95 -1.31 5.51
C LYS A 40 -14.20 -1.70 4.25
N LEU A 41 -12.94 -1.30 4.17
CA LEU A 41 -12.02 -1.63 3.09
C LEU A 41 -10.59 -1.67 3.63
N ASN A 42 -9.83 -2.69 3.24
CA ASN A 42 -8.41 -2.80 3.51
C ASN A 42 -7.62 -2.78 2.19
N LEU A 43 -6.68 -1.85 2.07
CA LEU A 43 -5.86 -1.68 0.87
C LEU A 43 -4.41 -1.99 1.22
N LYS A 44 -3.83 -3.01 0.60
CA LYS A 44 -2.43 -3.38 0.79
C LYS A 44 -1.62 -3.02 -0.45
N LEU A 45 -0.77 -2.00 -0.35
CA LEU A 45 0.18 -1.64 -1.39
C LEU A 45 1.56 -2.25 -1.08
N ARG A 46 2.14 -2.94 -2.06
CA ARG A 46 3.53 -3.39 -2.07
C ARG A 46 4.32 -2.57 -3.06
N VAL A 47 5.42 -1.98 -2.63
CA VAL A 47 6.38 -1.29 -3.50
C VAL A 47 7.73 -1.94 -3.31
N GLN A 48 8.31 -2.47 -4.39
CA GLN A 48 9.64 -3.07 -4.33
C GLN A 48 10.67 -2.06 -3.86
N ILE A 49 11.55 -2.46 -2.96
CA ILE A 49 12.68 -1.67 -2.46
C ILE A 49 13.99 -2.42 -2.74
N SER A 50 15.09 -1.68 -2.87
CA SER A 50 16.40 -2.30 -3.04
C SER A 50 16.91 -2.94 -1.75
N ALA A 51 17.89 -3.83 -1.86
CA ALA A 51 18.58 -4.39 -0.69
C ALA A 51 19.24 -3.29 0.17
N ASP A 52 19.78 -2.25 -0.45
CA ASP A 52 20.40 -1.12 0.25
C ASP A 52 19.36 -0.29 1.01
N GLU A 53 18.20 -0.03 0.39
CA GLU A 53 17.09 0.65 1.05
C GLU A 53 16.60 -0.10 2.28
N LYS A 54 16.63 -1.43 2.24
CA LYS A 54 16.24 -2.31 3.34
C LYS A 54 17.27 -2.32 4.48
N LYS A 55 18.57 -2.16 4.19
CA LYS A 55 19.66 -2.17 5.18
C LYS A 55 19.72 -0.92 6.07
N HIS A 56 19.02 0.16 5.72
CA HIS A 56 19.01 1.37 6.53
C HIS A 56 18.34 1.18 7.90
N SER A 57 18.74 2.00 8.87
CA SER A 57 18.01 2.15 10.13
C SER A 57 16.57 2.62 9.86
N ARG A 58 15.56 1.92 10.40
CA ARG A 58 14.12 2.23 10.19
C ARG A 58 13.76 2.33 8.70
N PRO A 59 13.94 1.25 7.92
CA PRO A 59 13.87 1.30 6.46
C PRO A 59 12.50 1.74 5.97
N SER A 60 11.41 1.25 6.58
CA SER A 60 10.03 1.63 6.23
C SER A 60 9.79 3.14 6.34
N LEU A 61 10.24 3.77 7.43
CA LEU A 61 10.09 5.21 7.67
C LEU A 61 10.86 6.05 6.63
N ARG A 62 12.10 5.67 6.34
CA ARG A 62 12.96 6.42 5.42
C ARG A 62 12.49 6.30 3.98
N ILE A 63 12.15 5.09 3.54
CA ILE A 63 11.79 4.87 2.14
C ILE A 63 10.41 5.43 1.82
N ARG A 64 9.43 5.30 2.72
CA ARG A 64 8.08 5.80 2.47
C ARG A 64 8.05 7.31 2.24
N ARG A 65 8.85 8.09 2.98
CA ARG A 65 8.99 9.54 2.80
C ARG A 65 9.53 9.92 1.41
N LYS A 66 10.36 9.06 0.81
CA LYS A 66 10.95 9.29 -0.51
C LYS A 66 10.04 8.84 -1.65
N LEU A 67 9.22 7.81 -1.42
CA LEU A 67 8.41 7.21 -2.47
C LEU A 67 7.20 8.05 -2.86
N SER A 68 6.45 8.58 -1.89
CA SER A 68 5.29 9.43 -2.15
C SER A 68 4.83 10.11 -0.86
N ALA A 69 4.27 11.32 -1.00
CA ALA A 69 3.63 12.03 0.10
C ALA A 69 2.44 11.25 0.69
N ILE A 70 1.80 10.36 -0.10
CA ILE A 70 0.70 9.49 0.35
C ILE A 70 1.05 8.72 1.62
N PHE A 71 2.31 8.31 1.81
CA PHE A 71 2.71 7.54 2.99
C PHE A 71 3.00 8.39 4.24
N THR A 72 2.85 9.71 4.14
CA THR A 72 3.11 10.66 5.22
C THR A 72 1.94 11.59 5.49
N THR A 73 0.96 11.64 4.58
CA THR A 73 -0.29 12.37 4.75
C THR A 73 -1.21 11.63 5.72
N ASN A 74 -1.81 12.36 6.66
CA ASN A 74 -2.89 11.84 7.48
C ASN A 74 -4.21 11.94 6.71
N TYR A 75 -4.95 10.84 6.64
CA TYR A 75 -6.23 10.77 5.95
C TYR A 75 -7.34 10.47 6.99
N PRO A 76 -8.40 11.29 7.06
CA PRO A 76 -9.54 11.03 7.93
C PRO A 76 -10.12 9.63 7.67
N PHE A 77 -10.48 8.92 8.74
CA PHE A 77 -11.05 7.57 8.69
C PHE A 77 -10.16 6.49 8.04
N VAL A 78 -8.85 6.77 7.93
CA VAL A 78 -7.87 5.79 7.45
C VAL A 78 -6.71 5.67 8.44
N SER A 79 -6.48 4.46 8.94
CA SER A 79 -5.23 4.12 9.65
C SER A 79 -4.24 3.49 8.67
N SER A 80 -2.93 3.69 8.90
CA SER A 80 -1.89 3.17 8.00
C SER A 80 -0.77 2.46 8.76
N GLU A 81 -0.47 1.24 8.32
CA GLU A 81 0.64 0.43 8.83
C GLU A 81 1.72 0.26 7.76
N TYR A 82 2.99 0.26 8.18
CA TYR A 82 4.12 0.22 7.26
C TYR A 82 5.19 -0.75 7.73
N CYS A 83 5.52 -1.73 6.89
CA CYS A 83 6.56 -2.70 7.16
C CYS A 83 7.51 -2.82 5.96
N ALA A 84 8.80 -3.04 6.22
CA ALA A 84 9.73 -3.43 5.18
C ALA A 84 10.05 -4.92 5.35
N CYS A 85 9.66 -5.75 4.39
CA CYS A 85 9.77 -7.21 4.45
C CYS A 85 10.65 -7.76 3.32
N SER A 86 11.12 -9.00 3.52
CA SER A 86 11.88 -9.77 2.54
C SER A 86 11.12 -11.04 2.23
N TYR A 87 11.06 -11.41 0.96
CA TYR A 87 10.48 -12.67 0.51
C TYR A 87 11.58 -13.71 0.31
N ILE A 88 11.20 -14.99 0.34
CA ILE A 88 12.11 -16.13 0.12
C ILE A 88 12.79 -16.03 -1.27
N THR A 89 12.14 -15.36 -2.23
CA THR A 89 12.68 -15.07 -3.56
C THR A 89 13.86 -14.08 -3.55
N GLY A 90 14.21 -13.50 -2.40
CA GLY A 90 15.22 -12.46 -2.26
C GLY A 90 14.71 -11.05 -2.56
N GLU A 91 13.45 -10.90 -2.99
CA GLU A 91 12.85 -9.60 -3.24
C GLU A 91 12.43 -8.90 -1.94
N HIS A 92 12.66 -7.58 -1.88
CA HIS A 92 12.32 -6.75 -0.73
C HIS A 92 11.20 -5.78 -1.09
N TYR A 93 10.29 -5.54 -0.15
CA TYR A 93 9.16 -4.65 -0.34
C TYR A 93 8.95 -3.74 0.87
N LEU A 94 8.52 -2.51 0.59
CA LEU A 94 7.69 -1.75 1.52
C LEU A 94 6.25 -2.24 1.35
N GLU A 95 5.68 -2.78 2.41
CA GLU A 95 4.25 -3.01 2.52
C GLU A 95 3.62 -1.84 3.28
N ALA A 96 2.59 -1.24 2.68
CA ALA A 96 1.73 -0.25 3.30
C ALA A 96 0.31 -0.80 3.33
N VAL A 97 -0.27 -0.95 4.52
CA VAL A 97 -1.66 -1.36 4.71
C VAL A 97 -2.46 -0.15 5.14
N PHE A 98 -3.54 0.14 4.41
CA PHE A 98 -4.48 1.22 4.72
C PHE A 98 -5.80 0.59 5.18
N HIS A 99 -6.12 0.82 6.44
CA HIS A 99 -7.35 0.39 7.10
C HIS A 99 -8.38 1.52 6.98
N CYS A 100 -9.38 1.35 6.12
CA CYS A 100 -10.40 2.36 5.86
C CYS A 100 -11.68 2.01 6.61
N TYR A 101 -12.09 2.87 7.54
CA TYR A 101 -13.24 2.65 8.42
C TYR A 101 -14.56 3.19 7.83
N ASP A 102 -14.47 3.87 6.68
CA ASP A 102 -15.60 4.47 5.97
C ASP A 102 -15.50 4.14 4.46
N ASP A 103 -16.63 3.89 3.81
CA ASP A 103 -16.69 3.50 2.40
C ASP A 103 -16.17 4.60 1.47
N LYS A 104 -16.48 5.87 1.75
CA LYS A 104 -16.02 7.01 0.96
C LYS A 104 -14.53 7.23 1.16
N ALA A 105 -14.04 7.12 2.39
CA ALA A 105 -12.60 7.18 2.67
C ALA A 105 -11.82 6.06 1.94
N GLY A 106 -12.37 4.83 1.93
CA GLY A 106 -11.78 3.70 1.20
C GLY A 106 -11.72 3.95 -0.30
N GLU A 107 -12.80 4.47 -0.88
CA GLU A 107 -12.85 4.85 -2.28
C GLU A 107 -11.83 5.95 -2.63
N GLU A 108 -11.79 7.03 -1.86
CA GLU A 108 -10.84 8.11 -2.07
C GLU A 108 -9.40 7.61 -1.98
N MET A 109 -9.11 6.77 -0.99
CA MET A 109 -7.77 6.19 -0.81
C MET A 109 -7.38 5.30 -2.00
N TYR A 110 -8.28 4.43 -2.46
CA TYR A 110 -8.05 3.60 -3.64
C TYR A 110 -7.73 4.45 -4.88
N ASN A 111 -8.53 5.49 -5.14
CA ASN A 111 -8.33 6.37 -6.29
C ASN A 111 -7.00 7.14 -6.21
N ARG A 112 -6.58 7.56 -5.01
CA ARG A 112 -5.27 8.20 -4.77
C ARG A 112 -4.12 7.24 -5.09
N LEU A 113 -4.20 6.01 -4.59
CA LEU A 113 -3.19 4.98 -4.86
C LEU A 113 -3.11 4.63 -6.35
N GLN A 114 -4.28 4.48 -7.00
CA GLN A 114 -4.36 4.21 -8.43
C GLN A 114 -3.69 5.32 -9.24
N LYS A 115 -4.03 6.59 -8.97
CA LYS A 115 -3.46 7.74 -9.69
C LYS A 115 -1.94 7.85 -9.51
N GLU A 116 -1.45 7.59 -8.31
CA GLU A 116 -0.03 7.75 -7.98
C GLU A 116 0.84 6.62 -8.56
N PHE A 117 0.41 5.37 -8.41
CA PHE A 117 1.24 4.19 -8.65
C PHE A 117 0.86 3.39 -9.89
N PHE A 118 -0.33 3.62 -10.44
CA PHE A 118 -0.87 2.90 -11.59
C PHE A 118 -1.46 3.85 -12.65
N PRO A 119 -0.73 4.92 -13.04
CA PRO A 119 -1.17 5.75 -14.16
C PRO A 119 -1.23 4.92 -15.44
N LYS A 120 -2.23 5.20 -16.29
CA LYS A 120 -2.36 4.60 -17.61
C LYS A 120 -1.21 5.01 -18.53
#